data_AF-A0A9X3TTL1-F1
#
_entry.id   AF-A0A9X3TTL1-F1
#
_cell.length_a   1.000
_cell.length_b   1.000
_cell.length_c   1.000
_cell.angle_alpha   90.00
_cell.angle_beta   90.00
_cell.angle_gamma   90.00
#
_symmetry.space_group_name_H-M   'P 1'
#
loop_
_entity.id
_entity.type
_entity.pdbx_description
1 polymer ?
#
loop_
_entity_poly.entity_id
_entity_poly.type
_entity_poly.pdbx_seq_one_letter_code
_entity_poly.pdbx_strand_id
1 'polypeptide(L)' 'MMDEARKGNNEALLQLLEWFEPEIHALARFIKMPKEDSIQEIKAQFIAFIREGD' A
#
# COMPACT_ATOMS: atom_id res chain seq x y z
N MET A 1 -2.86 -13.01 -6.55
CA MET A 1 -2.75 -12.04 -5.45
C MET A 1 -3.37 -10.70 -5.83
N MET A 2 -2.85 -9.99 -6.84
CA MET A 2 -3.46 -8.71 -7.29
C MET A 2 -4.91 -8.82 -7.75
N ASP A 3 -5.25 -9.79 -8.62
CA ASP A 3 -6.64 -9.92 -9.11
C ASP A 3 -7.63 -10.27 -8.00
N GLU A 4 -7.18 -11.01 -6.99
CA GLU A 4 -8.00 -11.35 -5.83
C GLU A 4 -8.17 -10.13 -4.91
N ALA A 5 -7.10 -9.36 -4.69
CA ALA A 5 -7.17 -8.11 -3.95
C ALA A 5 -8.10 -7.08 -4.64
N ARG A 6 -8.05 -6.99 -5.98
CA ARG A 6 -8.98 -6.18 -6.80
C ARG A 6 -10.43 -6.57 -6.63
N LYS A 7 -10.73 -7.87 -6.50
CA LYS A 7 -12.08 -8.39 -6.25
C LYS A 7 -12.55 -8.23 -4.79
N GLY A 8 -11.77 -7.54 -3.94
CA GLY A 8 -12.12 -7.30 -2.54
C GLY A 8 -11.62 -8.36 -1.56
N ASN A 9 -10.74 -9.28 -1.97
CA ASN A 9 -10.10 -10.20 -1.05
C ASN A 9 -9.08 -9.45 -0.18
N ASN A 10 -9.47 -9.12 1.04
CA ASN A 10 -8.65 -8.37 1.98
C ASN A 10 -7.39 -9.13 2.43
N GLU A 11 -7.40 -10.47 2.43
CA GLU A 11 -6.21 -11.25 2.78
C GLU A 11 -5.14 -11.13 1.70
N ALA A 12 -5.53 -11.19 0.44
CA ALA A 12 -4.64 -10.94 -0.69
C ALA A 12 -4.08 -9.49 -0.68
N LEU A 13 -4.90 -8.52 -0.25
CA LEU A 13 -4.48 -7.12 -0.09
C LEU A 13 -3.44 -6.97 1.04
N LEU A 14 -3.66 -7.62 2.18
CA LEU A 14 -2.71 -7.59 3.30
C LEU A 14 -1.37 -8.23 2.92
N GLN A 15 -1.39 -9.36 2.22
CA GLN A 15 -0.17 -9.99 1.73
C GLN A 15 0.59 -9.09 0.75
N LEU A 16 -0.11 -8.29 -0.08
CA LEU A 16 0.54 -7.33 -0.96
C LEU A 16 1.20 -6.20 -0.16
N LEU A 17 0.50 -5.65 0.84
CA LEU A 17 1.06 -4.61 1.69
C LEU A 17 2.30 -5.09 2.46
N GLU A 18 2.26 -6.31 3.00
CA GLU A 18 3.39 -6.92 3.70
C GLU A 18 4.57 -7.14 2.76
N TRP A 19 4.31 -7.61 1.54
CA TRP A 19 5.33 -7.79 0.52
C TRP A 19 6.05 -6.48 0.16
N PHE A 20 5.30 -5.38 0.02
CA PHE A 20 5.83 -4.07 -0.34
C PHE A 20 6.28 -3.23 0.86
N GLU A 21 6.25 -3.76 2.08
CA GLU A 21 6.65 -3.04 3.29
C GLU A 21 8.06 -2.42 3.14
N PRO A 22 9.10 -3.13 2.65
CA PRO A 22 10.43 -2.53 2.47
C PRO A 22 10.44 -1.29 1.55
N GLU A 23 9.69 -1.34 0.45
CA GLU A 23 9.55 -0.25 -0.52
C GLU A 23 8.76 0.92 0.09
N ILE A 24 7.68 0.64 0.83
CA ILE A 24 6.90 1.66 1.53
C ILE A 24 7.79 2.43 2.52
N HIS A 25 8.59 1.71 3.32
CA HIS A 25 9.55 2.34 4.23
C HIS A 25 10.64 3.13 3.49
N ALA A 26 11.07 2.64 2.33
CA ALA A 26 12.06 3.33 1.52
C ALA A 26 11.50 4.65 0.95
N LEU A 27 10.26 4.63 0.45
CA LEU A 27 9.54 5.77 -0.14
C LEU A 27 9.16 6.83 0.91
N ALA A 28 8.79 6.40 2.12
CA ALA A 28 8.42 7.30 3.20
C ALA A 28 9.52 8.33 3.55
N ARG A 29 10.79 8.03 3.26
CA ARG A 29 11.93 8.93 3.48
C ARG A 29 11.93 10.17 2.56
N PHE A 30 11.19 10.13 1.46
CA PHE A 30 11.14 11.22 0.48
C PHE A 30 9.92 12.14 0.66
N ILE A 31 8.96 11.74 1.49
CA ILE A 31 7.75 12.50 1.76
C ILE A 31 8.05 13.49 2.90
N LYS A 32 7.73 14.77 2.70
CA LYS A 32 7.89 15.83 3.72
C LYS A 32 6.80 15.78 4.79
N MET A 33 6.71 14.66 5.50
CA MET A 33 5.80 14.41 6.63
C MET A 33 6.50 13.52 7.66
N PRO A 34 5.96 13.40 8.90
CA PRO A 34 6.44 12.39 9.84
C PRO A 34 6.46 10.99 9.22
N LYS A 35 7.47 10.18 9.57
CA LYS A 35 7.70 8.87 8.93
C LYS A 35 6.46 7.96 8.99
N GLU A 36 5.81 7.89 10.14
CA GLU A 36 4.59 7.08 10.33
C GLU A 36 3.45 7.57 9.43
N ASP A 37 3.21 8.88 9.39
CA ASP A 37 2.16 9.47 8.55
C ASP A 37 2.43 9.21 7.06
N SER A 38 3.69 9.35 6.63
CA SER A 38 4.11 9.01 5.27
C SER A 38 3.86 7.54 4.91
N ILE A 39 4.11 6.62 5.85
CA ILE A 39 3.87 5.18 5.63
C ILE A 39 2.37 4.93 5.47
N GLN A 40 1.53 5.51 6.34
CA GLN A 40 0.09 5.33 6.27
C GLN A 40 -0.49 5.90 4.96
N GLU A 41 -0.01 7.08 4.53
CA GLU A 41 -0.42 7.70 3.28
C GLU A 41 -0.09 6.80 2.07
N ILE A 42 1.14 6.26 2.00
CA ILE A 42 1.53 5.34 0.92
C ILE A 42 0.64 4.08 0.92
N LYS A 43 0.37 3.50 2.10
CA LYS A 43 -0.52 2.32 2.22
C LYS A 43 -1.93 2.64 1.75
N ALA A 44 -2.48 3.79 2.14
CA ALA A 44 -3.81 4.21 1.73
C ALA A 44 -3.92 4.37 0.21
N GLN A 45 -2.94 5.05 -0.41
CA GLN A 45 -2.90 5.22 -1.87
C GLN A 45 -2.70 3.90 -2.60
N PHE A 46 -1.87 3.00 -2.07
CA PHE A 46 -1.68 1.68 -2.66
C PHE A 46 -2.96 0.84 -2.62
N ILE A 47 -3.72 0.89 -1.51
CA ILE A 47 -5.02 0.23 -1.41
C ILE A 47 -6.03 0.84 -2.40
N ALA A 48 -6.08 2.18 -2.49
CA ALA A 48 -6.96 2.88 -3.43
C ALA A 48 -6.65 2.48 -4.87
N PHE A 49 -5.37 2.50 -5.26
CA PHE A 49 -4.90 2.06 -6.58
C PHE A 49 -5.33 0.62 -6.91
N ILE A 50 -5.20 -0.30 -5.94
CA ILE A 50 -5.63 -1.69 -6.13
C ILE A 50 -7.14 -1.79 -6.30
N ARG A 51 -7.94 -1.01 -5.56
CA ARG A 51 -9.41 -1.15 -5.54
C ARG A 51 -10.10 -0.41 -6.68
N GLU A 52 -9.62 0.77 -7.02
CA GLU A 52 -10.26 1.61 -8.04
C GLU A 52 -9.86 1.15 -9.44
N GLY A 53 -8.65 0.59 -9.60
CA GLY A 53 -8.09 0.25 -10.92
C GLY A 53 -7.84 1.53 -11.73
N ASP A 54 -6.71 1.61 -12.43
CA ASP A 54 -6.50 2.68 -13.42
C ASP A 54 -7.62 2.69 -14.48
#